data_AF-A0A8T1QLU5-F1
#
_entry.id   AF-A0A8T1QLU5-F1
#
_cell.length_a   1.000
_cell.length_b   1.000
_cell.length_c   1.000
_cell.angle_alpha   90.00
_cell.angle_beta   90.00
_cell.angle_gamma   90.00
#
_symmetry.space_group_name_H-M   'P 1'
#
loop_
_entity.id
_entity.type
_entity.pdbx_description
1 polymer ?
#
loop_
_entity_poly.entity_id
_entity_poly.type
_entity_poly.pdbx_seq_one_letter_code
_entity_poly.pdbx_strand_id
1 'polypeptide(L)'
;MVALLHSFFSNLPQEWLEGTHVIIKHLRPVTSVAMLRIAFRIMGPLLPRLANAHSLFNKTLSLLLSILVDVFGRNSQTSTPVEASEIADLIDFLHHVIHYEGQGGPVQANSKPRPEVLALCGRASENLRLDVQHLLSHLKADVNSSIYAATHPKLVQNPS
;
A
#
# COMPACT_ATOMS: atom_id res chain seq x y z
N MET A 1 22.89 1.15 3.42
CA MET A 1 22.21 0.07 2.68
C MET A 1 20.96 0.56 1.95
N VAL A 2 20.01 1.23 2.62
CA VAL A 2 18.77 1.74 2.00
C VAL A 2 19.02 2.70 0.81
N ALA A 3 19.97 3.63 0.94
CA ALA A 3 20.32 4.55 -0.15
C ALA A 3 20.90 3.85 -1.40
N LEU A 4 21.63 2.74 -1.22
CA LEU A 4 22.18 1.95 -2.32
C LEU A 4 21.09 1.14 -3.03
N LEU A 5 20.15 0.57 -2.25
CA LEU A 5 18.97 -0.09 -2.82
C LEU A 5 18.10 0.91 -3.59
N HIS A 6 17.85 2.09 -3.02
CA HIS A 6 17.12 3.15 -3.70
C HIS A 6 17.83 3.59 -4.98
N SER A 7 19.15 3.77 -4.98
CA SER A 7 19.89 4.16 -6.19
C SER A 7 19.91 3.06 -7.24
N PHE A 8 20.06 1.80 -6.83
CA PHE A 8 19.97 0.65 -7.74
C PHE A 8 18.60 0.56 -8.40
N PHE A 9 17.53 0.57 -7.60
CA PHE A 9 16.16 0.47 -8.10
C PHE A 9 15.70 1.68 -8.91
N SER A 10 16.23 2.88 -8.63
CA SER A 10 15.94 4.08 -9.44
C SER A 10 16.51 3.98 -10.86
N ASN A 11 17.57 3.18 -11.04
CA ASN A 11 18.28 3.05 -12.32
C ASN A 11 17.94 1.76 -13.10
N LEU A 12 17.02 0.92 -12.59
CA LEU A 12 16.65 -0.32 -13.30
C LEU A 12 15.91 -0.03 -14.62
N PRO A 13 16.21 -0.75 -15.71
CA PRO A 13 15.40 -0.76 -16.92
C PRO A 13 13.95 -1.21 -16.63
N GLN A 14 12.98 -0.73 -17.41
CA GLN A 14 11.55 -1.07 -17.22
C GLN A 14 11.30 -2.59 -17.29
N GLU A 15 11.97 -3.27 -18.22
CA GLU A 15 11.88 -4.73 -18.39
C GLU A 15 12.39 -5.51 -17.15
N TRP A 16 13.29 -4.92 -16.35
CA TRP A 16 13.76 -5.52 -15.09
C TRP A 16 12.76 -5.30 -13.96
N LEU A 17 11.96 -4.22 -14.02
CA LEU A 17 10.89 -3.98 -13.06
C LEU A 17 9.82 -5.09 -13.13
N GLU A 18 9.56 -5.63 -14.31
CA GLU A 18 8.64 -6.76 -14.48
C GLU A 18 9.10 -8.00 -13.70
N GLY A 19 10.41 -8.22 -13.58
CA GLY A 19 11.01 -9.34 -12.84
C GLY A 19 11.02 -9.16 -11.31
N THR A 20 10.80 -7.95 -10.79
CA THR A 20 10.93 -7.66 -9.35
C THR A 20 9.97 -8.44 -8.46
N HIS A 21 8.83 -8.90 -9.01
CA HIS A 21 7.89 -9.77 -8.29
C HIS A 21 8.53 -11.08 -7.78
N VAL A 22 9.62 -11.53 -8.42
CA VAL A 22 10.39 -12.71 -8.02
C VAL A 22 11.10 -12.49 -6.67
N ILE A 23 11.41 -11.24 -6.31
CA ILE A 23 12.05 -10.89 -5.03
C ILE A 23 11.14 -11.30 -3.86
N ILE A 24 9.84 -10.97 -3.92
CA ILE A 24 8.89 -11.35 -2.87
C ILE A 24 8.79 -12.87 -2.73
N LYS A 25 8.86 -13.62 -3.84
CA LYS A 25 8.87 -15.09 -3.78
C LYS A 25 10.09 -15.62 -3.02
N HIS A 26 11.26 -15.02 -3.20
CA HIS A 26 12.49 -15.41 -2.50
C HIS A 26 12.55 -14.93 -1.04
N LEU A 27 11.87 -13.84 -0.71
CA LEU A 27 11.77 -13.35 0.67
C LEU A 27 10.83 -14.20 1.53
N ARG A 28 9.99 -15.04 0.93
CA ARG A 28 9.09 -15.93 1.66
C ARG A 28 9.85 -17.13 2.28
N PRO A 29 9.42 -17.60 3.46
CA PRO A 29 8.24 -17.15 4.21
C PRO A 29 8.47 -15.83 4.95
N VAL A 30 7.50 -14.91 4.88
CA VAL A 30 7.54 -13.64 5.63
C VAL A 30 6.62 -13.80 6.84
N THR A 31 7.20 -14.00 8.02
CA THR A 31 6.45 -14.34 9.25
C THR A 31 6.57 -13.29 10.35
N SER A 32 7.38 -12.24 10.14
CA SER A 32 7.63 -11.19 11.13
C SER A 32 7.48 -9.79 10.55
N VAL A 33 7.16 -8.84 11.43
CA VAL A 33 7.07 -7.42 11.08
C VAL A 33 8.41 -6.88 10.55
N ALA A 34 9.54 -7.35 11.09
CA ALA A 34 10.86 -6.95 10.61
C ALA A 34 11.10 -7.36 9.14
N MET A 35 10.75 -8.60 8.77
CA MET A 35 10.87 -9.08 7.39
C MET A 35 9.89 -8.36 6.46
N LEU A 36 8.68 -8.08 6.94
CA LEU A 36 7.69 -7.29 6.22
C LEU A 36 8.22 -5.89 5.89
N ARG A 37 8.81 -5.19 6.85
CA ARG A 37 9.44 -3.89 6.62
C ARG A 37 10.58 -3.96 5.61
N ILE A 38 11.39 -5.01 5.63
CA ILE A 38 12.46 -5.21 4.63
C ILE A 38 11.85 -5.33 3.23
N ALA A 39 10.80 -6.15 3.06
CA ALA A 39 10.13 -6.32 1.78
C ALA A 39 9.52 -5.00 1.27
N PHE A 40 8.85 -4.24 2.15
CA PHE A 40 8.30 -2.92 1.82
C PHE A 40 9.39 -1.90 1.45
N ARG A 41 10.54 -1.91 2.14
CA ARG A 41 11.68 -1.03 1.80
C ARG A 41 12.35 -1.37 0.47
N ILE A 42 12.34 -2.65 0.07
CA ILE A 42 12.91 -3.10 -1.21
C ILE A 42 11.97 -2.75 -2.36
N MET A 43 10.67 -3.03 -2.21
CA MET A 43 9.70 -2.92 -3.30
C MET A 43 8.99 -1.57 -3.36
N GLY A 44 8.87 -0.87 -2.23
CA GLY A 44 8.20 0.43 -2.12
C GLY A 44 8.71 1.49 -3.09
N PRO A 45 10.03 1.64 -3.28
CA PRO A 45 10.59 2.59 -4.26
C PRO A 45 10.22 2.29 -5.73
N LEU A 46 9.74 1.08 -6.03
CA LEU A 46 9.34 0.70 -7.38
C LEU A 46 7.96 1.25 -7.74
N LEU A 47 7.03 1.33 -6.79
CA LEU A 47 5.64 1.68 -7.03
C LEU A 47 5.46 3.04 -7.72
N PRO A 48 6.18 4.12 -7.36
CA PRO A 48 6.16 5.38 -8.12
C PRO A 48 6.53 5.22 -9.60
N ARG A 49 7.51 4.36 -9.92
CA ARG A 49 7.95 4.11 -11.30
C ARG A 49 6.94 3.29 -12.09
N LEU A 50 6.09 2.55 -11.38
CA LEU A 50 5.04 1.71 -11.96
C LEU A 50 3.70 2.45 -12.11
N ALA A 51 3.56 3.67 -11.59
CA ALA A 51 2.30 4.40 -11.60
C ALA A 51 1.68 4.58 -13.00
N ASN A 52 2.53 4.66 -14.05
CA ASN A 52 2.10 4.74 -15.45
C ASN A 52 1.93 3.37 -16.12
N ALA A 53 2.33 2.28 -15.45
CA ALA A 53 2.17 0.89 -15.85
C ALA A 53 1.18 0.19 -14.90
N HIS A 54 -0.07 0.64 -14.94
CA HIS A 54 -1.15 0.26 -14.00
C HIS A 54 -1.22 -1.24 -13.65
N SER A 55 -1.12 -2.12 -14.66
CA SER A 55 -1.13 -3.57 -14.44
C SER A 55 0.02 -4.04 -13.55
N LEU A 56 1.24 -3.54 -13.80
CA LEU A 56 2.43 -3.90 -13.04
C LEU A 56 2.42 -3.28 -11.64
N PHE A 57 1.89 -2.06 -11.51
CA PHE A 57 1.63 -1.44 -10.21
C PHE A 57 0.69 -2.30 -9.36
N ASN A 58 -0.49 -2.64 -9.89
CA ASN A 58 -1.51 -3.42 -9.20
C ASN A 58 -0.97 -4.80 -8.80
N LYS A 59 -0.21 -5.46 -9.68
CA LYS A 59 0.46 -6.73 -9.39
C LYS A 59 1.47 -6.59 -8.24
N THR A 60 2.26 -5.53 -8.24
CA THR A 60 3.27 -5.27 -7.19
C THR A 60 2.62 -4.95 -5.85
N LEU A 61 1.60 -4.08 -5.85
CA LEU A 61 0.82 -3.75 -4.66
C LEU A 61 0.13 -5.00 -4.11
N SER A 62 -0.47 -5.83 -4.97
CA SER A 62 -1.10 -7.09 -4.54
C SER A 62 -0.12 -8.03 -3.85
N LEU A 63 1.14 -8.09 -4.30
CA LEU A 63 2.16 -8.92 -3.66
C LEU A 63 2.57 -8.36 -2.29
N LEU A 64 2.73 -7.04 -2.17
CA LEU A 64 2.99 -6.38 -0.88
C LEU A 64 1.86 -6.59 0.12
N LEU A 65 0.61 -6.46 -0.33
CA LEU A 65 -0.56 -6.75 0.49
C LEU A 65 -0.64 -8.23 0.86
N SER A 66 -0.23 -9.15 -0.02
CA SER A 66 -0.23 -10.58 0.30
C SER A 66 0.74 -10.94 1.43
N ILE A 67 1.94 -10.35 1.47
CA ILE A 67 2.89 -10.59 2.58
C ILE A 67 2.49 -9.86 3.86
N LEU A 68 1.73 -8.75 3.76
CA LEU A 68 1.08 -8.13 4.91
C LEU A 68 0.08 -9.12 5.54
N VAL A 69 -0.72 -9.79 4.72
CA VAL A 69 -1.65 -10.85 5.14
C VAL A 69 -0.91 -12.09 5.65
N ASP A 70 0.25 -12.44 5.10
CA ASP A 70 1.05 -13.57 5.63
C ASP A 70 1.47 -13.32 7.11
N VAL A 71 1.75 -12.06 7.49
CA VAL A 71 2.18 -11.68 8.84
C VAL A 71 1.03 -11.36 9.79
N PHE A 72 -0.04 -10.73 9.28
CA PHE A 72 -1.15 -10.20 10.08
C PHE A 72 -2.51 -10.82 9.70
N GLY A 73 -2.51 -11.94 8.98
CA GLY A 73 -3.73 -12.62 8.57
C GLY A 73 -4.45 -13.26 9.75
N ARG A 74 -5.73 -13.57 9.57
CA ARG A 74 -6.55 -14.28 10.59
C ARG A 74 -5.93 -15.62 11.05
N ASN A 75 -5.11 -16.23 10.20
CA ASN A 75 -4.44 -17.50 10.45
C ASN A 75 -2.96 -17.34 10.87
N SER A 76 -2.49 -16.11 11.16
CA SER A 76 -1.10 -15.86 11.54
C SER A 76 -0.77 -16.53 12.88
N GLN A 77 0.47 -17.04 13.02
CA GLN A 77 0.94 -17.67 14.27
C GLN A 77 1.08 -16.67 15.43
N THR A 78 1.19 -15.38 15.14
CA THR A 78 1.35 -14.31 16.13
C THR A 78 0.01 -13.93 16.74
N SER A 79 -0.21 -14.34 18.00
CA SER A 79 -1.43 -14.03 18.77
C SER A 79 -1.37 -12.71 19.56
N THR A 80 -0.23 -12.02 19.57
CA THR A 80 -0.08 -10.75 20.25
C THR A 80 -0.80 -9.64 19.46
N PRO A 81 -1.70 -8.87 20.09
CA PRO A 81 -2.25 -7.67 19.48
C PRO A 81 -1.14 -6.74 19.02
N VAL A 82 -1.28 -6.13 17.84
CA VAL A 82 -0.32 -5.15 17.34
C VAL A 82 -0.85 -3.75 17.56
N GLU A 83 -0.02 -2.93 18.18
CA GLU A 83 -0.30 -1.52 18.42
C GLU A 83 -0.01 -0.67 17.17
N ALA A 84 -0.75 0.42 17.01
CA ALA A 84 -0.58 1.34 15.86
C ALA A 84 0.85 1.88 15.76
N SER A 85 1.47 2.21 16.90
CA SER A 85 2.83 2.75 16.98
C SER A 85 3.89 1.76 16.49
N GLU A 86 3.62 0.46 16.56
CA GLU A 86 4.54 -0.57 16.10
C GLU A 86 4.56 -0.67 14.58
N ILE A 87 3.46 -0.34 13.89
CA ILE A 87 3.38 -0.49 12.42
C ILE A 87 3.03 0.82 11.72
N ALA A 88 3.22 1.96 12.39
CA ALA A 88 2.92 3.28 11.84
C ALA A 88 3.61 3.51 10.48
N ASP A 89 4.86 3.04 10.32
CA ASP A 89 5.60 3.16 9.06
C ASP A 89 4.94 2.38 7.90
N LEU A 90 4.34 1.23 8.19
CA LEU A 90 3.62 0.43 7.19
C LEU A 90 2.25 1.04 6.88
N ILE A 91 1.57 1.59 7.88
CA ILE A 91 0.30 2.30 7.71
C ILE A 91 0.51 3.53 6.82
N ASP A 92 1.49 4.37 7.13
CA ASP A 92 1.83 5.57 6.36
C ASP A 92 2.22 5.23 4.92
N PHE A 93 2.97 4.14 4.73
CA PHE A 93 3.29 3.65 3.38
C PHE A 93 2.04 3.28 2.58
N LEU A 94 1.12 2.50 3.17
CA LEU A 94 -0.11 2.08 2.50
C LEU A 94 -1.01 3.27 2.18
N HIS A 95 -1.07 4.25 3.09
CA HIS A 95 -1.75 5.50 2.83
C HIS A 95 -1.14 6.22 1.61
N HIS A 96 0.18 6.33 1.55
CA HIS A 96 0.87 7.03 0.46
C HIS A 96 0.72 6.32 -0.90
N VAL A 97 0.83 4.98 -0.92
CA VAL A 97 0.80 4.21 -2.18
C VAL A 97 -0.56 4.27 -2.86
N ILE A 98 -1.64 4.30 -2.08
CA ILE A 98 -3.01 4.37 -2.59
C ILE A 98 -3.27 5.67 -3.37
N HIS A 99 -2.64 6.78 -2.97
CA HIS A 99 -2.75 8.04 -3.70
C HIS A 99 -1.85 8.12 -4.94
N TYR A 100 -0.76 7.36 -4.98
CA TYR A 100 0.28 7.49 -6.01
C TYR A 100 -0.21 7.10 -7.41
N GLU A 101 -1.06 6.08 -7.52
CA GLU A 101 -1.50 5.53 -8.81
C GLU A 101 -2.65 6.33 -9.45
N GLY A 102 -3.35 7.14 -8.64
CA GLY A 102 -4.44 8.01 -9.12
C GLY A 102 -4.02 9.15 -10.04
N GLN A 103 -2.73 9.53 -10.04
CA GLN A 103 -2.26 10.77 -10.69
C GLN A 103 -1.13 10.59 -11.71
N GLY A 104 -0.41 9.45 -11.72
CA GLY A 104 0.74 9.26 -12.62
C GLY A 104 1.92 10.22 -12.36
N GLY A 105 1.96 10.82 -11.16
CA GLY A 105 2.92 11.86 -10.75
C GLY A 105 2.92 12.06 -9.23
N PRO A 106 3.58 13.10 -8.70
CA PRO A 106 3.65 13.38 -7.27
C PRO A 106 2.24 13.49 -6.65
N VAL A 107 2.02 12.84 -5.51
CA VAL A 107 0.75 12.89 -4.79
C VAL A 107 0.41 14.34 -4.43
N GLN A 108 -0.68 14.85 -4.99
CA GLN A 108 -1.27 16.15 -4.67
C GLN A 108 -2.39 15.99 -3.62
N ALA A 109 -2.73 17.06 -2.92
CA ALA A 109 -3.78 17.04 -1.88
C ALA A 109 -5.18 16.65 -2.39
N ASN A 110 -5.45 16.75 -3.69
CA ASN A 110 -6.70 16.36 -4.35
C ASN A 110 -6.63 15.00 -5.06
N SER A 111 -5.54 14.24 -4.88
CA SER A 111 -5.33 12.96 -5.56
C SER A 111 -6.38 11.94 -5.12
N LYS A 112 -7.16 11.44 -6.08
CA LYS A 112 -8.15 10.40 -5.81
C LYS A 112 -7.55 9.02 -6.09
N PRO A 113 -7.66 8.07 -5.15
CA PRO A 113 -7.26 6.70 -5.40
C PRO A 113 -8.08 6.07 -6.53
N ARG A 114 -7.52 5.14 -7.30
CA ARG A 114 -8.31 4.39 -8.27
C ARG A 114 -9.15 3.30 -7.60
N PRO A 115 -10.34 3.01 -8.16
CA PRO A 115 -11.22 1.95 -7.63
C PRO A 115 -10.54 0.58 -7.53
N GLU A 116 -9.69 0.23 -8.50
CA GLU A 116 -8.99 -1.07 -8.51
C GLU A 116 -7.99 -1.21 -7.35
N VAL A 117 -7.24 -0.14 -7.06
CA VAL A 117 -6.30 -0.06 -5.93
C VAL A 117 -7.04 -0.17 -4.61
N LEU A 118 -8.13 0.58 -4.47
CA LEU A 118 -9.03 0.51 -3.32
C LEU A 118 -9.62 -0.89 -3.13
N ALA A 119 -10.00 -1.57 -4.21
CA ALA A 119 -10.51 -2.94 -4.16
C ALA A 119 -9.43 -3.95 -3.72
N LEU A 120 -8.16 -3.77 -4.12
CA LEU A 120 -7.04 -4.58 -3.64
C LEU A 120 -6.84 -4.42 -2.13
N CYS A 121 -6.82 -3.18 -1.64
CA CYS A 121 -6.68 -2.87 -0.22
C CYS A 121 -7.86 -3.41 0.59
N GLY A 122 -9.08 -3.26 0.11
CA GLY A 122 -10.29 -3.82 0.73
C GLY A 122 -10.19 -5.34 0.92
N ARG A 123 -9.90 -6.08 -0.16
CA ARG A 123 -9.72 -7.54 -0.10
C ARG A 123 -8.61 -7.96 0.86
N ALA A 124 -7.49 -7.24 0.88
CA ALA A 124 -6.40 -7.53 1.80
C ALA A 124 -6.85 -7.31 3.25
N SER A 125 -7.50 -6.18 3.53
CA SER A 125 -8.01 -5.82 4.86
C SER A 125 -8.96 -6.89 5.41
N GLU A 126 -9.88 -7.38 4.59
CA GLU A 126 -10.81 -8.46 4.99
C GLU A 126 -10.09 -9.73 5.49
N ASN A 127 -8.90 -10.03 5.00
CA ASN A 127 -8.13 -11.21 5.38
C ASN A 127 -7.24 -10.99 6.63
N LEU A 128 -7.14 -9.76 7.12
CA LEU A 128 -6.39 -9.44 8.34
C LEU A 128 -7.18 -9.81 9.60
N ARG A 129 -6.46 -9.95 10.72
CA ARG A 129 -7.08 -10.03 12.05
C ARG A 129 -7.66 -8.67 12.48
N LEU A 130 -8.62 -8.70 13.42
CA LEU A 130 -9.46 -7.56 13.77
C LEU A 130 -8.70 -6.35 14.32
N ASP A 131 -7.67 -6.56 15.14
CA ASP A 131 -6.82 -5.50 15.69
C ASP A 131 -6.13 -4.72 14.56
N VAL A 132 -5.62 -5.40 13.53
CA VAL A 132 -4.95 -4.75 12.40
C VAL A 132 -5.96 -4.16 11.40
N GLN A 133 -7.11 -4.82 11.19
CA GLN A 133 -8.19 -4.26 10.37
C GLN A 133 -8.63 -2.88 10.85
N HIS A 134 -8.77 -2.70 12.16
CA HIS A 134 -9.12 -1.41 12.75
C HIS A 134 -8.08 -0.33 12.38
N LEU A 135 -6.79 -0.66 12.46
CA LEU A 135 -5.69 0.26 12.12
C LEU A 135 -5.71 0.66 10.64
N LEU A 136 -6.13 -0.24 9.76
CA LEU A 136 -6.22 -0.04 8.31
C LEU A 136 -7.63 0.30 7.83
N SER A 137 -8.54 0.65 8.74
CA SER A 137 -9.96 0.89 8.44
C SER A 137 -10.19 2.10 7.52
N HIS A 138 -9.20 2.98 7.39
CA HIS A 138 -9.19 4.11 6.47
C HIS A 138 -8.90 3.71 5.01
N LEU A 139 -8.38 2.50 4.75
CA LEU A 139 -8.09 1.97 3.41
C LEU A 139 -9.32 1.33 2.73
N LYS A 140 -10.54 1.71 3.14
CA LYS A 140 -11.79 1.10 2.65
C LYS A 140 -12.06 1.41 1.19
N ALA A 141 -12.67 0.44 0.52
CA ALA A 141 -12.88 0.43 -0.93
C ALA A 141 -13.86 1.51 -1.45
N ASP A 142 -14.62 2.12 -0.55
CA ASP A 142 -15.65 3.08 -0.92
C ASP A 142 -15.06 4.50 -0.97
N VAL A 143 -15.01 5.03 -2.19
CA VAL A 143 -14.58 6.39 -2.51
C VAL A 143 -15.37 7.45 -1.74
N ASN A 144 -16.57 7.15 -1.22
CA ASN A 144 -17.41 8.08 -0.47
C ASN A 144 -17.23 8.03 1.06
N SER A 145 -16.77 6.91 1.62
CA SER A 145 -16.49 6.75 3.06
C SER A 145 -15.01 6.77 3.40
N SER A 146 -14.16 6.68 2.39
CA SER A 146 -12.73 6.95 2.53
C SER A 146 -12.53 8.42 2.92
N ILE A 147 -11.59 8.70 3.84
CA ILE A 147 -11.22 10.07 4.26
C ILE A 147 -10.79 10.94 3.05
N TYR A 148 -10.52 10.29 1.91
CA TYR A 148 -10.10 10.84 0.63
C TYR A 148 -11.26 11.27 -0.30
N ALA A 149 -12.52 11.05 0.11
CA ALA A 149 -13.73 11.47 -0.62
C ALA A 149 -13.93 12.99 -0.65
N ALA A 150 -13.47 13.68 0.40
CA ALA A 150 -13.84 15.05 0.72
C ALA A 150 -13.01 16.08 -0.08
N THR A 151 -13.20 16.11 -1.40
CA THR A 151 -12.89 17.31 -2.18
C THR A 151 -14.17 18.09 -2.37
N HIS A 152 -14.18 19.28 -1.74
CA HIS A 152 -15.22 20.32 -1.67
C HIS A 152 -16.21 20.23 -0.49
N PRO A 153 -16.13 21.11 0.53
CA PRO A 153 -17.35 21.54 1.18
C PRO A 153 -18.22 22.17 0.08
N LYS A 154 -19.43 21.66 -0.14
CA LYS A 154 -20.43 22.40 -0.91
C LYS A 154 -20.55 23.76 -0.22
N LEU A 155 -20.06 24.81 -0.86
CA LEU A 155 -20.37 26.18 -0.51
C LEU A 155 -21.90 26.26 -0.50
N VAL A 156 -22.48 26.24 0.68
CA VAL A 156 -23.89 26.52 0.90
C VAL A 156 -24.07 27.96 0.43
N GLN A 157 -24.58 28.15 -0.78
CA GLN A 157 -25.12 29.44 -1.19
C GLN A 157 -26.34 29.69 -0.31
N ASN A 158 -26.17 30.53 0.70
CA ASN A 158 -27.31 31.09 1.42
C ASN A 158 -28.13 31.91 0.42
N PRO A 159 -29.45 31.69 0.34
CA PRO A 159 -30.32 32.59 -0.41
C PRO A 159 -30.43 33.92 0.34
N SER A 160 -30.22 35.02 -0.39
CA SER A 160 -30.49 36.39 0.03
C SER A 160 -31.99 36.66 0.14
#